data_AF-A0A945E7K9-F1
#
_entry.id   AF-A0A945E7K9-F1
#
_cell.length_a   1.000
_cell.length_b   1.000
_cell.length_c   1.000
_cell.angle_alpha   90.00
_cell.angle_beta   90.00
_cell.angle_gamma   90.00
#
_symmetry.space_group_name_H-M   'P 1'
#
loop_
_entity.id
_entity.type
_entity.pdbx_description
1 polymer ?
#
loop_
_entity_poly.entity_id
_entity_poly.type
_entity_poly.pdbx_seq_one_letter_code
_entity_poly.pdbx_strand_id
1 'polypeptide(L)'
;KYQGLRPHQNSIFQYSLHVKQSEYSKLIHKEYLADPKKDPRFELIEQLISDCGHSGDILVYNISFERSRLHELIEQFPEHKAPLQCITERLKDLMIPFQNKWYYTPEMRGSYSIKSVLPALIPELSYNDLNINDGGTASSTFQSMMNGSFKGDELSTRKDLLEYCKLDTYAMVKIIEKLEIF
;
A
#
# COMPACT_ATOMS: atom_id res chain seq x y z
N LYS A 1 11.65 11.38 20.27
CA LYS A 1 12.76 10.84 19.45
C LYS A 1 12.69 9.32 19.51
N TYR A 2 12.27 8.67 18.43
CA TYR A 2 12.17 7.22 18.36
C TYR A 2 13.57 6.59 18.36
N GLN A 3 13.83 5.68 19.30
CA GLN A 3 15.09 4.94 19.34
C GLN A 3 15.14 3.96 18.15
N GLY A 4 16.26 3.97 17.41
CA GLY A 4 16.54 2.99 16.35
C GLY A 4 16.19 3.39 14.91
N LEU A 5 15.62 4.58 14.67
CA LEU A 5 15.44 5.06 13.29
C LEU A 5 16.75 5.63 12.77
N ARG A 6 17.28 5.04 11.70
CA ARG A 6 18.35 5.66 10.89
C ARG A 6 17.81 6.94 10.24
N PRO A 7 18.65 7.97 10.03
CA PRO A 7 18.26 9.12 9.22
C PRO A 7 17.74 8.63 7.85
N HIS A 8 16.59 9.13 7.41
CA HIS A 8 15.89 8.73 6.17
C HIS A 8 15.28 7.31 6.13
N GLN A 9 15.12 6.64 7.27
CA GLN A 9 14.40 5.37 7.29
C GLN A 9 12.90 5.62 7.05
N ASN A 10 12.36 5.06 5.96
CA ASN A 10 10.93 5.10 5.66
C ASN A 10 10.19 4.27 6.71
N SER A 11 9.70 4.91 7.77
CA SER A 11 8.83 4.24 8.71
C SER A 11 7.53 3.90 8.00
N ILE A 12 7.14 2.62 8.01
CA ILE A 12 5.79 2.24 7.58
C ILE A 12 4.83 2.89 8.57
N PHE A 13 3.90 3.69 8.06
CA PHE A 13 2.93 4.43 8.85
C PHE A 13 1.50 4.14 8.43
N GLN A 14 1.31 3.44 7.30
CA GLN A 14 0.00 3.22 6.72
C GLN A 14 0.00 1.94 5.89
N TYR A 15 -1.15 1.27 5.83
CA TYR A 15 -1.47 0.31 4.78
C TYR A 15 -2.97 0.32 4.47
N SER A 16 -3.33 -0.23 3.32
CA SER A 16 -4.69 -0.56 2.93
C SER A 16 -4.72 -1.98 2.41
N LEU A 17 -5.85 -2.66 2.57
CA LEU A 17 -6.10 -4.01 2.09
C LEU A 17 -7.54 -4.11 1.56
N HIS A 18 -7.68 -4.70 0.38
CA HIS A 18 -8.98 -5.15 -0.12
C HIS A 18 -8.99 -6.69 -0.12
N VAL A 19 -9.86 -7.28 0.70
CA VAL A 19 -9.91 -8.72 0.95
C VAL A 19 -11.15 -9.30 0.29
N LYS A 20 -10.95 -10.34 -0.52
CA LYS A 20 -12.01 -11.08 -1.21
C LYS A 20 -11.85 -12.57 -0.89
N GLN A 21 -12.82 -13.16 -0.17
CA GLN A 21 -12.72 -14.56 0.27
C GLN A 21 -12.99 -15.57 -0.86
N SER A 22 -13.81 -15.20 -1.83
CA SER A 22 -14.11 -15.97 -3.04
C SER A 22 -14.60 -15.03 -4.15
N GLU A 23 -14.68 -15.52 -5.39
CA GLU A 23 -15.14 -14.76 -6.56
C GLU A 23 -16.47 -14.01 -6.31
N TYR A 24 -17.40 -14.66 -5.60
CA TYR A 24 -18.74 -14.13 -5.30
C TYR A 24 -18.84 -13.43 -3.94
N SER A 25 -17.78 -13.43 -3.15
CA SER A 25 -17.77 -12.75 -1.85
C SER A 25 -17.72 -11.24 -2.02
N LYS A 26 -18.34 -10.53 -1.07
CA LYS A 26 -18.20 -9.07 -0.97
C LYS A 26 -16.74 -8.71 -0.73
N LEU A 27 -16.30 -7.64 -1.39
CA LEU A 27 -14.99 -7.04 -1.15
C LEU A 27 -15.01 -6.31 0.19
N ILE A 28 -14.10 -6.66 1.09
CA ILE A 28 -13.96 -6.03 2.40
C ILE A 28 -12.73 -5.15 2.38
N HIS A 29 -12.88 -3.87 2.72
CA HIS A 29 -11.77 -2.94 2.85
C HIS A 29 -11.32 -2.87 4.31
N LYS A 30 -10.01 -2.93 4.53
CA LYS A 30 -9.34 -2.74 5.81
C LYS A 30 -8.19 -1.77 5.63
N GLU A 31 -7.88 -1.00 6.65
CA GLU A 31 -6.82 -0.01 6.61
C GLU A 31 -6.24 0.26 7.99
N TYR A 32 -5.02 0.79 7.99
CA TYR A 32 -4.39 1.34 9.17
C TYR A 32 -3.69 2.63 8.78
N LEU A 33 -3.83 3.67 9.62
CA LEU A 33 -3.03 4.88 9.56
C LEU A 33 -2.56 5.24 10.97
N ALA A 34 -1.25 5.23 11.14
CA ALA A 34 -0.56 5.57 12.36
C ALA A 34 -1.04 6.90 12.97
N ASP A 35 -1.08 6.95 14.29
CA ASP A 35 -1.18 8.21 15.02
C ASP A 35 0.22 8.85 15.08
N PRO A 36 0.41 10.08 14.57
CA PRO A 36 1.72 10.73 14.52
C PRO A 36 2.33 11.00 15.91
N LYS A 37 1.53 10.90 16.99
CA LYS A 37 1.94 11.20 18.37
C LYS A 37 2.55 10.01 19.13
N LYS A 38 2.42 8.78 18.61
CA LYS A 38 2.96 7.55 19.22
C LYS A 38 3.79 6.77 18.22
N ASP A 39 4.59 5.83 18.74
CA ASP A 39 5.28 4.85 17.88
C ASP A 39 4.25 3.88 17.31
N PRO A 40 3.98 3.89 15.99
CA PRO A 40 2.90 3.09 15.44
C PRO A 40 3.34 1.67 15.09
N ARG A 41 4.64 1.36 15.13
CA ARG A 41 5.19 0.16 14.48
C ARG A 41 4.62 -1.13 15.07
N PHE A 42 4.55 -1.22 16.40
CA PHE A 42 4.03 -2.42 17.06
C PHE A 42 2.54 -2.67 16.74
N GLU A 43 1.71 -1.62 16.87
CA GLU A 43 0.28 -1.71 16.56
C GLU A 43 0.02 -2.00 15.08
N LEU A 44 0.81 -1.37 14.20
CA LEU A 44 0.76 -1.61 12.75
C LEU A 44 1.06 -3.08 12.44
N ILE A 45 2.13 -3.64 13.03
CA ILE A 45 2.54 -5.03 12.81
C ILE A 45 1.45 -6.00 13.26
N GLU A 46 0.95 -5.84 14.49
CA GLU A 46 -0.10 -6.70 15.05
C GLU A 46 -1.37 -6.67 14.18
N GLN A 47 -1.81 -5.48 13.79
CA GLN A 47 -3.01 -5.36 12.96
C GLN A 47 -2.77 -5.92 11.56
N LEU A 48 -1.62 -5.67 10.94
CA LEU A 48 -1.27 -6.20 9.63
C LEU A 48 -1.26 -7.74 9.63
N ILE A 49 -0.66 -8.36 10.66
CA ILE A 49 -0.65 -9.82 10.81
C ILE A 49 -2.06 -10.36 10.94
N SER A 50 -2.88 -9.76 11.79
CA SER A 50 -4.29 -10.13 11.97
C SER A 50 -5.08 -9.99 10.66
N ASP A 51 -4.88 -8.89 9.94
CA ASP A 51 -5.66 -8.58 8.75
C ASP A 51 -5.29 -9.42 7.53
N CYS A 52 -4.01 -9.77 7.39
CA CYS A 52 -3.52 -10.66 6.33
C CYS A 52 -3.78 -12.16 6.62
N GLY A 53 -4.01 -12.54 7.87
CA GLY A 53 -4.23 -13.92 8.28
C GLY A 53 -3.10 -14.88 7.88
N HIS A 54 -3.44 -16.16 7.68
CA HIS A 54 -2.46 -17.23 7.45
C HIS A 54 -2.58 -17.92 6.07
N SER A 55 -3.49 -17.48 5.21
CA SER A 55 -3.79 -18.16 3.94
C SER A 55 -4.22 -17.20 2.84
N GLY A 56 -4.15 -17.66 1.59
CA GLY A 56 -4.49 -16.89 0.39
C GLY A 56 -3.31 -16.08 -0.13
N ASP A 57 -3.32 -15.79 -1.43
CA ASP A 57 -2.32 -14.93 -2.06
C ASP A 57 -2.53 -13.47 -1.67
N ILE A 58 -1.44 -12.74 -1.49
CA ILE A 58 -1.46 -11.30 -1.24
C ILE A 58 -0.89 -10.63 -2.48
N LEU A 59 -1.76 -9.98 -3.24
CA LEU A 59 -1.34 -9.22 -4.40
C LEU A 59 -0.80 -7.87 -3.94
N VAL A 60 0.36 -7.49 -4.47
CA VAL A 60 0.96 -6.16 -4.32
C VAL A 60 1.33 -5.60 -5.69
N TYR A 61 1.62 -4.30 -5.76
CA TYR A 61 2.11 -3.65 -6.98
C TYR A 61 3.52 -3.12 -6.69
N ASN A 62 4.56 -3.75 -7.25
CA ASN A 62 5.97 -3.57 -6.89
C ASN A 62 6.39 -4.34 -5.61
N ILE A 63 6.47 -5.66 -5.73
CA ILE A 63 6.78 -6.58 -4.62
C ILE A 63 8.13 -6.33 -3.96
N SER A 64 9.11 -5.82 -4.72
CA SER A 64 10.45 -5.52 -4.19
C SER A 64 10.38 -4.45 -3.10
N PHE A 65 9.52 -3.44 -3.28
CA PHE A 65 9.32 -2.40 -2.27
C PHE A 65 8.67 -2.97 -1.01
N GLU A 66 7.57 -3.70 -1.15
CA GLU A 66 6.83 -4.28 -0.01
C GLU A 66 7.67 -5.29 0.78
N ARG A 67 8.43 -6.16 0.08
CA ARG A 67 9.36 -7.09 0.72
C ARG A 67 10.44 -6.36 1.51
N SER A 68 11.02 -5.30 0.95
CA SER A 68 12.03 -4.50 1.66
C SER A 68 11.46 -3.92 2.95
N ARG A 69 10.22 -3.42 2.93
CA ARG A 69 9.55 -2.85 4.10
C ARG A 69 9.25 -3.92 5.15
N LEU A 70 8.72 -5.09 4.76
CA LEU A 70 8.46 -6.19 5.68
C LEU A 70 9.76 -6.77 6.29
N HIS A 71 10.83 -6.88 5.51
CA HIS A 71 12.13 -7.30 6.02
C HIS A 71 12.69 -6.32 7.06
N GLU A 72 12.55 -5.02 6.85
CA GLU A 72 12.93 -4.01 7.84
C GLU A 72 12.14 -4.14 9.15
N LEU A 73 10.86 -4.53 9.09
CA LEU A 73 10.07 -4.82 10.29
C LEU A 73 10.56 -6.10 10.98
N ILE A 74 10.87 -7.15 10.23
CA ILE A 74 11.41 -8.41 10.79
C ILE A 74 12.74 -8.19 11.52
N GLU A 75 13.61 -7.32 10.98
CA GLU A 75 14.87 -6.97 11.64
C GLU A 75 14.66 -6.15 12.92
N GLN A 76 13.66 -5.27 12.94
CA GLN A 76 13.34 -4.41 14.09
C GLN A 76 12.56 -5.13 15.18
N PHE A 77 11.72 -6.11 14.82
CA PHE A 77 10.83 -6.85 15.71
C PHE A 77 10.98 -8.36 15.47
N PRO A 78 12.11 -8.96 15.94
CA PRO A 78 12.37 -10.40 15.75
C PRO A 78 11.28 -11.31 16.32
N GLU A 79 10.53 -10.85 17.32
CA GLU A 79 9.38 -11.55 17.90
C GLU A 79 8.23 -11.76 16.90
N HIS A 80 8.09 -10.87 15.90
CA HIS A 80 7.10 -10.98 14.81
C HIS A 80 7.66 -11.61 13.54
N LYS A 81 8.88 -12.14 13.58
CA LYS A 81 9.57 -12.66 12.40
C LYS A 81 8.73 -13.73 11.67
N ALA A 82 8.29 -14.76 12.38
CA ALA A 82 7.56 -15.88 11.76
C ALA A 82 6.26 -15.44 11.06
N PRO A 83 5.34 -14.67 11.69
CA PRO A 83 4.13 -14.22 11.00
C PRO A 83 4.42 -13.24 9.85
N LEU A 84 5.40 -12.34 9.98
CA LEU A 84 5.77 -11.42 8.88
C LEU A 84 6.42 -12.16 7.70
N GLN A 85 7.20 -13.22 7.96
CA GLN A 85 7.72 -14.10 6.91
C GLN A 85 6.59 -14.82 6.17
N CYS A 86 5.58 -15.32 6.88
CA CYS A 86 4.40 -15.94 6.26
C CYS A 86 3.64 -14.97 5.32
N ILE A 87 3.56 -13.68 5.66
CA ILE A 87 3.02 -12.67 4.74
C ILE A 87 3.92 -12.51 3.52
N THR A 88 5.23 -12.38 3.74
CA THR A 88 6.24 -12.15 2.69
C THR A 88 6.24 -13.26 1.63
N GLU A 89 6.05 -14.52 2.05
CA GLU A 89 6.00 -15.70 1.17
C GLU A 89 4.75 -15.76 0.30
N ARG A 90 3.64 -15.16 0.75
CA ARG A 90 2.37 -15.10 0.02
C ARG A 90 2.25 -13.93 -0.94
N LEU A 91 3.23 -13.02 -0.93
CA LEU A 91 3.23 -11.86 -1.84
C LEU A 91 3.38 -12.30 -3.31
N LYS A 92 2.53 -11.74 -4.17
CA LYS A 92 2.58 -11.86 -5.63
C LYS A 92 2.52 -10.47 -6.27
N ASP A 93 3.29 -10.25 -7.32
CA ASP A 93 3.39 -8.92 -7.94
C ASP A 93 2.46 -8.79 -9.15
N LEU A 94 1.44 -7.94 -9.04
CA LEU A 94 0.54 -7.60 -10.14
C LEU A 94 1.21 -6.69 -11.19
N MET A 95 2.37 -6.10 -10.89
CA MET A 95 3.11 -5.28 -11.83
C MET A 95 3.75 -6.09 -12.96
N ILE A 96 4.00 -7.40 -12.75
CA ILE A 96 4.79 -8.26 -13.66
C ILE A 96 4.26 -8.27 -15.11
N PRO A 97 2.95 -8.50 -15.38
CA PRO A 97 2.45 -8.55 -16.74
C PRO A 97 2.67 -7.25 -17.53
N PHE A 98 2.59 -6.10 -16.83
CA PHE A 98 2.79 -4.77 -17.43
C PHE A 98 4.27 -4.45 -17.60
N GLN A 99 5.10 -4.75 -16.60
CA GLN A 99 6.55 -4.56 -16.66
C GLN A 99 7.18 -5.36 -17.80
N ASN A 100 6.75 -6.61 -17.98
CA ASN A 100 7.23 -7.48 -19.05
C ASN A 100 6.53 -7.23 -20.40
N LYS A 101 5.58 -6.29 -20.46
CA LYS A 101 4.79 -5.95 -21.65
C LYS A 101 4.00 -7.12 -22.23
N TRP A 102 3.64 -8.10 -21.41
CA TRP A 102 2.71 -9.17 -21.81
C TRP A 102 1.30 -8.61 -22.05
N TYR A 103 0.96 -7.57 -21.30
CA TYR A 103 -0.21 -6.74 -21.54
C TYR A 103 0.23 -5.28 -21.64
N TYR A 104 -0.15 -4.61 -22.73
CA TYR A 104 0.19 -3.20 -22.96
C TYR A 104 -0.89 -2.53 -23.82
N THR A 105 -1.23 -1.29 -23.48
CA THR A 105 -2.04 -0.42 -24.34
C THR A 105 -1.31 0.91 -24.61
N PRO A 106 -1.53 1.56 -25.77
CA PRO A 106 -0.89 2.84 -26.09
C PRO A 106 -1.11 3.94 -25.02
N GLU A 107 -2.25 3.91 -24.33
CA GLU A 107 -2.64 4.85 -23.29
C GLU A 107 -1.70 4.81 -22.08
N MET A 108 -1.01 3.68 -21.86
CA MET A 108 0.02 3.54 -20.81
C MET A 108 1.28 4.37 -21.08
N ARG A 109 1.49 4.83 -22.33
CA ARG A 109 2.61 5.71 -22.74
C ARG A 109 3.99 5.21 -22.31
N GLY A 110 4.21 3.90 -22.39
CA GLY A 110 5.47 3.25 -22.02
C GLY A 110 5.71 3.10 -20.50
N SER A 111 4.80 3.57 -19.65
CA SER A 111 4.85 3.40 -18.20
C SER A 111 4.06 2.17 -17.77
N TYR A 112 4.56 1.47 -16.75
CA TYR A 112 3.88 0.34 -16.10
C TYR A 112 3.56 0.64 -14.63
N SER A 113 3.61 1.91 -14.20
CA SER A 113 3.15 2.26 -12.86
C SER A 113 1.62 2.10 -12.75
N ILE A 114 1.11 1.80 -11.56
CA ILE A 114 -0.34 1.65 -11.35
C ILE A 114 -1.12 2.91 -11.75
N LYS A 115 -0.53 4.09 -11.57
CA LYS A 115 -1.13 5.38 -11.98
C LYS A 115 -1.24 5.57 -13.48
N SER A 116 -0.45 4.85 -14.26
CA SER A 116 -0.55 4.83 -15.73
C SER A 116 -1.42 3.68 -16.20
N VAL A 117 -1.33 2.51 -15.56
CA VAL A 117 -2.09 1.31 -15.93
C VAL A 117 -3.57 1.46 -15.61
N LEU A 118 -3.92 1.97 -14.41
CA LEU A 118 -5.32 2.10 -13.98
C LEU A 118 -6.17 2.90 -14.97
N PRO A 119 -5.85 4.18 -15.29
CA PRO A 119 -6.67 4.96 -16.22
C PRO A 119 -6.59 4.45 -17.67
N ALA A 120 -5.53 3.72 -18.05
CA ALA A 120 -5.44 3.10 -19.37
C ALA A 120 -6.43 1.94 -19.54
N LEU A 121 -6.70 1.18 -18.46
CA LEU A 121 -7.59 0.03 -18.48
C LEU A 121 -9.03 0.36 -18.05
N ILE A 122 -9.17 1.32 -17.13
CA ILE A 122 -10.43 1.77 -16.52
C ILE A 122 -10.45 3.31 -16.52
N PRO A 123 -10.84 3.96 -17.65
CA PRO A 123 -10.75 5.42 -17.81
C PRO A 123 -11.55 6.23 -16.78
N GLU A 124 -12.62 5.66 -16.22
CA GLU A 124 -13.40 6.26 -15.13
C GLU A 124 -12.69 6.28 -13.77
N LEU A 125 -11.52 5.64 -13.60
CA LEU A 125 -10.74 5.68 -12.36
C LEU A 125 -9.34 6.27 -12.58
N SER A 126 -9.01 7.29 -11.79
CA SER A 126 -7.69 7.91 -11.82
C SER A 126 -7.33 8.51 -10.45
N TYR A 127 -6.07 8.93 -10.31
CA TYR A 127 -5.55 9.58 -9.11
C TYR A 127 -5.65 11.12 -9.18
N ASN A 128 -6.19 11.68 -10.28
CA ASN A 128 -6.12 13.11 -10.56
C ASN A 128 -6.98 13.96 -9.61
N ASP A 129 -8.05 13.37 -9.05
CA ASP A 129 -8.97 14.05 -8.15
C ASP A 129 -8.53 13.97 -6.68
N LEU A 130 -7.41 13.32 -6.38
CA LEU A 130 -6.87 13.20 -5.02
C LEU A 130 -5.92 14.35 -4.68
N ASN A 131 -6.10 14.92 -3.49
CA ASN A 131 -5.21 15.93 -2.91
C ASN A 131 -3.80 15.37 -2.69
N ILE A 132 -3.70 14.11 -2.25
CA ILE A 132 -2.44 13.36 -2.17
C ILE A 132 -2.49 12.30 -3.25
N ASN A 133 -1.57 12.39 -4.21
CA ASN A 133 -1.56 11.49 -5.35
C ASN A 133 -0.21 10.82 -5.59
N ASP A 134 0.76 10.95 -4.67
CA ASP A 134 2.02 10.20 -4.70
C ASP A 134 2.57 9.84 -3.32
N GLY A 135 3.27 8.69 -3.27
CA GLY A 135 3.79 8.14 -2.03
C GLY A 135 4.90 8.96 -1.36
N GLY A 136 5.63 9.78 -2.12
CA GLY A 136 6.64 10.69 -1.57
C GLY A 136 5.98 11.85 -0.80
N THR A 137 4.95 12.45 -1.39
CA THR A 137 4.10 13.46 -0.73
C THR A 137 3.38 12.87 0.48
N ALA A 138 2.83 11.65 0.38
CA ALA A 138 2.20 10.97 1.51
C ALA A 138 3.17 10.77 2.69
N SER A 139 4.37 10.24 2.41
CA SER A 139 5.39 9.97 3.42
C SER A 139 5.93 11.24 4.08
N SER A 140 6.23 12.27 3.28
CA SER A 140 6.75 13.56 3.78
C SER A 140 5.68 14.33 4.59
N THR A 141 4.43 14.29 4.14
CA THR A 141 3.28 14.85 4.87
C THR A 141 3.15 14.20 6.24
N PHE A 142 3.12 12.87 6.31
CA PHE A 142 3.02 12.16 7.59
C PHE A 142 4.23 12.42 8.49
N GLN A 143 5.44 12.43 7.92
CA GLN A 143 6.66 12.74 8.67
C GLN A 143 6.63 14.15 9.26
N SER A 144 6.08 15.13 8.55
CA SER A 144 5.92 16.50 9.07
C SER A 144 4.93 16.56 10.24
N MET A 145 3.87 15.72 10.24
CA MET A 145 2.95 15.59 11.37
C MET A 145 3.66 15.02 12.59
N MET A 146 4.44 13.94 12.40
CA MET A 146 5.24 13.33 13.48
C MET A 146 6.24 14.30 14.10
N ASN A 147 6.81 15.19 13.29
CA ASN A 147 7.81 16.16 13.73
C ASN A 147 7.18 17.45 14.32
N GLY A 148 5.85 17.57 14.29
CA GLY A 148 5.14 18.78 14.74
C GLY A 148 5.38 20.01 13.86
N SER A 149 5.91 19.83 12.64
CA SER A 149 6.17 20.91 11.68
C SER A 149 5.08 21.06 10.62
N PHE A 150 4.10 20.14 10.60
CA PHE A 150 2.97 20.19 9.68
C PHE A 150 2.13 21.46 9.89
N LYS A 151 1.79 22.12 8.78
CA LYS A 151 0.94 23.31 8.75
C LYS A 151 -0.26 22.98 7.86
N GLY A 152 -1.44 22.87 8.46
CA GLY A 152 -2.65 22.50 7.76
C GLY A 152 -3.68 21.91 8.71
N ASP A 153 -4.77 21.43 8.15
CA ASP A 153 -5.76 20.65 8.90
C ASP A 153 -5.34 19.17 8.87
N GLU A 154 -4.87 18.69 10.02
CA GLU A 154 -4.44 17.30 10.20
C GLU A 154 -5.58 16.31 9.91
N LEU A 155 -6.83 16.65 10.25
CA LEU A 155 -7.95 15.73 10.08
C LEU A 155 -8.30 15.52 8.61
N SER A 156 -8.37 16.57 7.79
CA SER A 156 -8.59 16.44 6.35
C SER A 156 -7.42 15.76 5.66
N THR A 157 -6.19 16.13 6.00
CA THR A 157 -4.99 15.53 5.37
C THR A 157 -4.86 14.04 5.68
N ARG A 158 -5.25 13.61 6.89
CA ARG A 158 -5.31 12.19 7.24
C ARG A 158 -6.37 11.44 6.41
N LYS A 159 -7.51 12.06 6.09
CA LYS A 159 -8.49 11.48 5.17
C LYS A 159 -7.92 11.34 3.77
N ASP A 160 -7.21 12.36 3.27
CA ASP A 160 -6.56 12.31 1.96
C ASP A 160 -5.53 11.17 1.88
N LEU A 161 -4.75 10.95 2.95
CA LEU A 161 -3.83 9.82 3.04
C LEU A 161 -4.57 8.48 2.94
N LEU A 162 -5.68 8.32 3.67
CA LEU A 162 -6.50 7.10 3.64
C LEU A 162 -7.12 6.88 2.25
N GLU A 163 -7.67 7.91 1.62
CA GLU A 163 -8.27 7.82 0.29
C GLU A 163 -7.24 7.42 -0.78
N TYR A 164 -6.05 8.02 -0.73
CA TYR A 164 -4.93 7.65 -1.61
C TYR A 164 -4.52 6.18 -1.46
N CYS A 165 -4.27 5.74 -0.23
CA CYS A 165 -3.84 4.36 0.04
C CYS A 165 -4.94 3.34 -0.28
N LYS A 166 -6.20 3.70 -0.04
CA LYS A 166 -7.37 2.92 -0.44
C LYS A 166 -7.43 2.76 -1.96
N LEU A 167 -7.25 3.84 -2.71
CA LEU A 167 -7.27 3.79 -4.17
C LEU A 167 -6.15 2.90 -4.71
N ASP A 168 -4.95 2.92 -4.13
CA ASP A 168 -3.84 2.04 -4.56
C ASP A 168 -4.23 0.55 -4.56
N THR A 169 -4.88 0.08 -3.51
CA THR A 169 -5.31 -1.33 -3.43
C THR A 169 -6.61 -1.61 -4.18
N TYR A 170 -7.52 -0.65 -4.26
CA TYR A 170 -8.75 -0.80 -5.04
C TYR A 170 -8.46 -0.85 -6.55
N ALA A 171 -7.49 -0.06 -7.01
CA ALA A 171 -7.01 -0.05 -8.38
C ALA A 171 -6.56 -1.45 -8.82
N MET A 172 -5.84 -2.17 -7.96
CA MET A 172 -5.41 -3.54 -8.23
C MET A 172 -6.59 -4.50 -8.41
N VAL A 173 -7.62 -4.39 -7.56
CA VAL A 173 -8.85 -5.18 -7.71
C VAL A 173 -9.49 -4.94 -9.06
N LYS A 174 -9.62 -3.66 -9.47
CA LYS A 174 -10.21 -3.30 -10.76
C LYS A 174 -9.38 -3.73 -11.96
N ILE A 175 -8.06 -3.69 -11.85
CA ILE A 175 -7.17 -4.19 -12.89
C ILE A 175 -7.37 -5.71 -13.05
N ILE A 176 -7.44 -6.48 -11.97
CA ILE A 176 -7.67 -7.94 -12.05
C ILE A 176 -9.04 -8.24 -12.65
N GLU A 177 -10.11 -7.60 -12.16
CA GLU A 177 -11.46 -7.76 -12.72
C GLU A 177 -11.48 -7.46 -14.23
N LYS A 178 -10.69 -6.48 -14.69
CA LYS A 178 -10.56 -6.15 -16.10
C LYS A 178 -9.79 -7.22 -16.88
N LEU A 179 -8.75 -7.81 -16.30
CA LEU A 179 -7.94 -8.86 -16.92
C LEU A 179 -8.68 -10.20 -16.99
N GLU A 180 -9.52 -10.54 -16.01
CA GLU A 180 -10.31 -11.77 -15.98
C GLU A 180 -11.43 -11.82 -17.04
N ILE A 181 -11.80 -10.68 -17.62
CA ILE A 181 -12.79 -10.61 -18.71
C ILE A 181 -12.20 -11.11 -20.06
N PHE A 182 -10.87 -11.20 -20.17
CA PHE A 182 -10.16 -11.63 -21.38
C PHE A 182 -9.67 -13.08 -21.27
#